data_AF-A0A7S1IHC8-F1
#
_entry.id   AF-A0A7S1IHC8-F1
#
_cell.length_a   1.000
_cell.length_b   1.000
_cell.length_c   1.000
_cell.angle_alpha   90.00
_cell.angle_beta   90.00
_cell.angle_gamma   90.00
#
_symmetry.space_group_name_H-M   'P 1'
#
loop_
_entity.id
_entity.type
_entity.pdbx_description
1 polymer ?
#
loop_
_entity_poly.entity_id
_entity_poly.type
_entity_poly.pdbx_seq_one_letter_code
_entity_poly.pdbx_strand_id
1 'polypeptide(L)'
;GSQPIQTLVKTFPASPDRRMHFHIDAATTAAFTGDHHIHAYISHQFSTRPQAQLQLVARARQFSSFLVVVGRILAHDRLDPTFAVLLQNKDELKIPLDLETIPTPSEFRDAVEALS
;
A
#
# COMPACT_ATOMS: atom_id res chain seq x y z
N GLY A 1 -17.53 -12.93 -3.86
CA GLY A 1 -17.04 -12.06 -2.79
C GLY A 1 -15.54 -12.04 -2.82
N SER A 2 -14.89 -10.94 -2.47
CA SER A 2 -13.43 -10.83 -2.35
C SER A 2 -12.94 -11.76 -1.23
N GLN A 3 -12.03 -12.69 -1.55
CA GLN A 3 -11.40 -13.54 -0.55
C GLN A 3 -10.11 -12.87 -0.04
N PRO A 4 -9.88 -12.83 1.28
CA PRO A 4 -8.61 -12.35 1.82
C PRO A 4 -7.46 -13.22 1.33
N ILE A 5 -6.33 -12.59 0.99
CA ILE A 5 -5.08 -13.29 0.72
C ILE A 5 -4.16 -13.26 1.94
N GLN A 6 -3.31 -14.27 2.08
CA GLN A 6 -2.23 -14.23 3.05
C GLN A 6 -1.07 -13.40 2.49
N THR A 7 -0.48 -12.59 3.37
CA THR A 7 0.68 -11.76 3.05
C THR A 7 1.77 -12.01 4.09
N LEU A 8 3.03 -11.87 3.68
CA LEU A 8 4.13 -11.76 4.62
C LEU A 8 4.06 -10.36 5.22
N VAL A 9 4.09 -10.26 6.55
CA VAL A 9 3.94 -8.98 7.25
C VAL A 9 5.16 -8.71 8.11
N LYS A 10 5.74 -7.52 7.93
CA LYS A 10 6.66 -6.94 8.91
C LYS A 10 5.91 -5.88 9.70
N THR A 11 5.76 -6.11 11.00
CA THR A 11 5.16 -5.16 11.93
C THR A 11 6.23 -4.37 12.66
N PHE A 12 6.00 -3.08 12.78
CA PHE A 12 6.79 -2.14 13.53
C PHE A 12 5.87 -1.49 14.56
N PRO A 13 6.04 -1.76 15.86
CA PRO A 13 5.19 -1.19 16.89
C PRO A 13 5.36 0.33 16.97
N ALA A 14 4.31 1.01 17.41
CA ALA A 14 4.29 2.44 17.62
C ALA A 14 5.49 2.89 18.47
N SER A 15 6.22 3.88 17.96
CA SER A 15 7.41 4.43 18.59
C SER A 15 7.53 5.93 18.30
N PRO A 16 8.01 6.75 19.25
CA PRO A 16 8.26 8.17 19.02
C PRO A 16 9.20 8.45 17.84
N ASP A 17 10.13 7.54 17.57
CA ASP A 17 11.15 7.69 16.52
C ASP A 17 10.66 7.28 15.13
N ARG A 18 9.37 6.91 15.00
CA ARG A 18 8.81 6.32 13.77
C ARG A 18 7.49 6.97 13.38
N ARG A 19 7.35 8.25 13.63
CA ARG A 19 6.18 9.02 13.20
C ARG A 19 6.30 9.29 11.71
N MET A 20 5.17 9.25 11.01
CA MET A 20 5.11 9.71 9.63
C MET A 20 4.49 11.09 9.57
N HIS A 21 5.05 11.93 8.71
CA HIS A 21 4.62 13.30 8.50
C HIS A 21 4.04 13.45 7.10
N PHE A 22 3.01 14.28 6.97
CA PHE A 22 2.49 14.72 5.68
C PHE A 22 2.02 16.17 5.77
N HIS A 23 2.07 16.87 4.65
CA HIS A 23 1.55 18.23 4.54
C HIS A 23 0.03 18.19 4.38
N ILE A 24 -0.68 18.96 5.20
CA ILE A 24 -2.09 19.29 4.98
C ILE A 24 -2.19 20.46 4.00
N ASP A 25 -1.32 21.45 4.19
CA ASP A 25 -1.11 22.60 3.31
C ASP A 25 0.36 23.07 3.40
N ALA A 26 0.68 24.21 2.78
CA ALA A 26 2.04 24.74 2.75
C ALA A 26 2.61 25.15 4.13
N ALA A 27 1.74 25.46 5.11
CA ALA A 27 2.11 25.91 6.44
C ALA A 27 1.87 24.85 7.53
N THR A 28 1.10 23.81 7.23
CA THR A 28 0.60 22.85 8.20
C THR A 28 1.09 21.44 7.88
N THR A 29 1.87 20.88 8.79
CA THR A 29 2.32 19.48 8.75
C THR A 29 1.60 18.70 9.84
N ALA A 30 0.99 17.58 9.48
CA ALA A 30 0.46 16.62 10.43
C ALA A 30 1.45 15.48 10.63
N ALA A 31 1.50 14.96 11.86
CA ALA A 31 2.18 13.73 12.19
C ALA A 31 1.13 12.67 12.53
N PHE A 32 1.28 11.46 12.00
CA PHE A 32 0.54 10.30 12.46
C PHE A 32 1.48 9.28 13.10
N THR A 33 0.94 8.57 14.07
CA THR A 33 1.62 7.60 14.91
C THR A 33 0.82 6.32 14.94
N GLY A 34 1.46 5.21 15.25
CA GLY A 34 0.80 3.92 15.40
C GLY A 34 1.71 2.81 14.95
N ASP A 35 1.15 1.61 14.90
CA ASP A 35 1.86 0.47 14.33
C ASP A 35 1.95 0.62 12.82
N HIS A 36 3.13 0.35 12.25
CA HIS A 36 3.33 0.30 10.81
C HIS A 36 3.43 -1.14 10.36
N HIS A 37 2.71 -1.48 9.29
CA HIS A 37 2.71 -2.81 8.70
C HIS A 37 3.14 -2.73 7.24
N ILE A 38 4.19 -3.48 6.90
CA ILE A 38 4.58 -3.70 5.51
C ILE A 38 4.07 -5.07 5.12
N HIS A 39 3.23 -5.10 4.10
CA HIS A 39 2.68 -6.33 3.53
C HIS A 39 3.41 -6.65 2.23
N ALA A 40 3.87 -7.89 2.10
CA ALA A 40 4.45 -8.42 0.87
C ALA A 40 3.65 -9.63 0.38
N TYR A 41 3.45 -9.69 -0.93
CA TYR A 41 2.79 -10.79 -1.61
C TYR A 41 3.63 -11.18 -2.82
N ILE A 42 3.94 -12.47 -2.93
CA ILE A 42 4.65 -13.05 -4.07
C ILE A 42 3.82 -14.23 -4.54
N SER A 43 3.49 -14.25 -5.83
CA SER A 43 2.75 -15.33 -6.46
C SER A 43 3.46 -15.83 -7.70
N HIS A 44 3.38 -17.14 -7.94
CA HIS A 44 3.85 -17.73 -9.19
C HIS A 44 2.71 -17.84 -10.18
N GLN A 45 2.94 -17.36 -11.40
CA GLN A 45 2.06 -17.61 -12.52
C GLN A 45 2.64 -18.75 -13.35
N PHE A 46 1.87 -19.83 -13.49
CA PHE A 46 2.16 -20.90 -14.43
C PHE A 46 1.34 -20.65 -15.70
N SER A 47 1.90 -20.98 -16.86
CA SER A 47 1.51 -20.56 -18.23
C SER A 47 0.02 -20.63 -18.60
N THR A 48 -0.82 -21.30 -17.83
CA THR A 48 -2.24 -21.49 -18.09
C THR A 48 -3.17 -20.70 -17.17
N ARG A 49 -2.65 -19.98 -16.16
CA ARG A 49 -3.48 -19.19 -15.24
C ARG A 49 -3.34 -17.70 -15.50
N PRO A 50 -4.46 -16.94 -15.55
CA PRO A 50 -4.42 -15.49 -15.54
C PRO A 50 -3.70 -14.96 -14.29
N GLN A 51 -3.08 -13.79 -14.42
CA GLN A 51 -2.50 -13.06 -13.29
C GLN A 51 -3.58 -12.79 -12.24
N ALA A 52 -3.21 -12.90 -10.96
CA ALA A 52 -4.14 -12.62 -9.88
C ALA A 52 -4.56 -11.14 -9.93
N GLN A 53 -5.86 -10.86 -9.85
CA GLN A 53 -6.37 -9.50 -9.70
C GLN A 53 -6.53 -9.23 -8.20
N LEU A 54 -5.66 -8.40 -7.65
CA LEU A 54 -5.70 -8.02 -6.25
C LEU A 54 -6.34 -6.65 -6.07
N GLN A 55 -6.92 -6.44 -4.90
CA GLN A 55 -7.52 -5.17 -4.51
C GLN A 55 -7.32 -4.96 -3.01
N LEU A 56 -7.04 -3.72 -2.63
CA LEU A 56 -7.11 -3.30 -1.23
C LEU A 56 -8.58 -3.06 -0.90
N VAL A 57 -9.09 -3.75 0.13
CA VAL A 57 -10.46 -3.59 0.61
C VAL A 57 -10.43 -2.95 1.98
N ALA A 58 -10.91 -1.71 2.07
CA ALA A 58 -11.09 -1.01 3.32
C ALA A 58 -12.58 -0.99 3.67
N ARG A 59 -12.96 -1.54 4.83
CA ARG A 59 -14.36 -1.66 5.25
C ARG A 59 -14.58 -1.15 6.66
N ALA A 60 -15.43 -0.14 6.81
CA ALA A 60 -15.91 0.31 8.11
C ALA A 60 -16.92 -0.68 8.70
N ARG A 61 -16.86 -0.91 10.02
CA ARG A 61 -17.91 -1.66 10.72
C ARG A 61 -19.09 -0.73 11.02
N GLN A 62 -20.20 -1.29 11.52
CA GLN A 62 -21.32 -0.49 11.99
C GLN A 62 -20.87 0.40 13.17
N PHE A 63 -21.29 1.67 13.18
CA PHE A 63 -20.91 2.65 14.20
C PHE A 63 -19.40 2.88 14.32
N SER A 64 -18.67 2.70 13.22
CA SER A 64 -17.22 2.89 13.14
C SER A 64 -16.88 3.82 11.97
N SER A 65 -15.78 4.55 12.10
CA SER A 65 -15.21 5.34 11.03
C SER A 65 -13.68 5.29 11.05
N PHE A 66 -13.06 5.46 9.89
CA PHE A 66 -11.62 5.70 9.75
C PHE A 66 -11.31 6.41 8.44
N LEU A 67 -10.17 7.11 8.42
CA LEU A 67 -9.64 7.77 7.24
C LEU A 67 -8.70 6.83 6.49
N VAL A 68 -8.90 6.66 5.19
CA VAL A 68 -7.93 6.02 4.29
C VAL A 68 -7.22 7.11 3.53
N VAL A 69 -5.89 7.15 3.66
CA VAL A 69 -5.02 8.06 2.91
C VAL A 69 -4.11 7.22 2.02
N VAL A 70 -4.11 7.53 0.73
CA VAL A 70 -3.27 6.87 -0.28
C VAL A 70 -2.29 7.89 -0.80
N GLY A 71 -1.02 7.51 -0.87
CA GLY A 71 0.06 8.40 -1.25
C GLY A 71 1.37 7.68 -1.45
N ARG A 72 2.42 8.47 -1.73
CA ARG A 72 3.78 7.97 -1.94
C ARG A 72 4.60 8.16 -0.67
N ILE A 73 5.32 7.12 -0.26
CA ILE A 73 6.32 7.25 0.80
C ILE A 73 7.57 7.85 0.17
N LEU A 74 7.91 9.08 0.53
CA LEU A 74 9.07 9.80 -0.01
C LEU A 74 10.35 9.55 0.79
N ALA A 75 10.20 9.32 2.09
CA ALA A 75 11.27 9.00 3.01
C ALA A 75 10.73 8.13 4.15
N HIS A 76 11.62 7.64 5.02
CA HIS A 76 11.26 6.78 6.14
C HIS A 76 10.20 7.36 7.09
N ASP A 77 10.05 8.69 7.12
CA ASP A 77 9.16 9.46 7.99
C ASP A 77 8.22 10.40 7.22
N ARG A 78 8.11 10.27 5.88
CA ARG A 78 7.37 11.23 5.04
C ARG A 78 6.44 10.55 4.04
N LEU A 79 5.16 10.88 4.15
CA LEU A 79 4.10 10.49 3.22
C LEU A 79 3.67 11.72 2.40
N ASP A 80 3.59 11.55 1.09
CA ASP A 80 3.00 12.51 0.15
C ASP A 80 1.60 12.04 -0.25
N PRO A 81 0.54 12.53 0.42
CA PRO A 81 -0.82 12.06 0.22
C PRO A 81 -1.37 12.55 -1.12
N THR A 82 -1.94 11.64 -1.90
CA THR A 82 -2.56 11.94 -3.20
C THR A 82 -4.08 11.86 -3.13
N PHE A 83 -4.61 10.91 -2.36
CA PHE A 83 -6.05 10.71 -2.18
C PHE A 83 -6.38 10.46 -0.72
N ALA A 84 -7.54 10.92 -0.27
CA ALA A 84 -8.05 10.62 1.06
C ALA A 84 -9.56 10.41 1.02
N VAL A 85 -10.06 9.47 1.82
CA VAL A 85 -11.49 9.19 1.96
C VAL A 85 -11.83 8.77 3.37
N LEU A 86 -12.92 9.32 3.90
CA LEU A 86 -13.49 8.96 5.19
C LEU A 86 -14.53 7.85 4.98
N LEU A 87 -14.29 6.68 5.56
CA LEU A 87 -15.22 5.55 5.51
C LEU A 87 -15.98 5.46 6.82
N GLN A 88 -17.30 5.30 6.77
CA GLN A 88 -18.15 5.21 7.96
C GLN A 88 -19.23 4.15 7.82
N ASN A 89 -19.72 3.59 8.93
CA ASN A 89 -21.01 2.89 9.00
C ASN A 89 -21.29 1.87 7.87
N LYS A 90 -20.44 0.83 7.75
CA LYS A 90 -20.53 -0.22 6.73
C LYS A 90 -20.11 0.19 5.32
N ASP A 91 -19.55 1.37 5.13
CA ASP A 91 -18.87 1.73 3.89
C ASP A 91 -17.78 0.72 3.55
N GLU A 92 -17.66 0.43 2.25
CA GLU A 92 -16.62 -0.41 1.68
C GLU A 92 -15.99 0.30 0.48
N LEU A 93 -14.67 0.45 0.54
CA LEU A 93 -13.83 0.95 -0.53
C LEU A 93 -13.00 -0.20 -1.09
N LYS A 94 -12.95 -0.29 -2.43
CA LYS A 94 -12.13 -1.24 -3.18
C LYS A 94 -11.19 -0.48 -4.09
N ILE A 95 -9.90 -0.67 -3.90
CA ILE A 95 -8.86 -0.08 -4.73
C ILE A 95 -8.16 -1.23 -5.47
N PRO A 96 -8.35 -1.38 -6.79
CA PRO A 96 -7.61 -2.35 -7.58
C PRO A 96 -6.09 -2.11 -7.46
N LEU A 97 -5.32 -3.18 -7.35
CA LEU A 97 -3.86 -3.12 -7.29
C LEU A 97 -3.30 -3.55 -8.65
N ASP A 98 -2.53 -2.67 -9.26
CA ASP A 98 -1.71 -3.02 -10.41
C ASP A 98 -0.53 -3.88 -9.95
N LEU A 99 -0.39 -5.05 -10.54
CA LEU A 99 0.66 -6.00 -10.19
C LEU A 99 1.71 -6.03 -11.29
N GLU A 100 2.95 -5.76 -10.91
CA GLU A 100 4.10 -5.88 -11.80
C GLU A 100 4.76 -7.26 -11.66
N THR A 101 5.26 -7.79 -12.77
CA THR A 101 6.05 -9.02 -12.76
C THR A 101 7.50 -8.67 -12.54
N ILE A 102 8.13 -9.33 -11.57
CA ILE A 102 9.57 -9.18 -11.32
C ILE A 102 10.30 -9.74 -12.54
N PRO A 103 11.18 -8.97 -13.20
CA PRO A 103 11.86 -9.41 -14.40
C PRO A 103 12.76 -10.61 -14.12
N THR A 104 12.91 -11.46 -15.12
CA THR A 104 13.89 -12.55 -15.06
C THR A 104 15.32 -12.00 -15.08
N PRO A 105 16.33 -12.77 -14.63
CA PRO A 105 17.72 -12.31 -14.68
C PRO A 105 18.21 -11.94 -16.09
N SER A 106 17.64 -12.54 -17.16
CA SER A 106 17.96 -12.16 -18.54
C SER A 106 17.37 -10.79 -18.88
N GLU A 107 16.07 -10.63 -18.68
CA GLU A 107 15.35 -9.37 -18.96
C GLU A 107 15.92 -8.20 -18.14
N PHE A 108 16.38 -8.48 -16.91
CA PHE A 108 17.07 -7.48 -16.10
C PHE A 108 18.40 -7.04 -16.71
N ARG A 109 19.22 -7.97 -17.21
CA ARG A 109 20.50 -7.63 -17.88
C ARG A 109 20.24 -6.82 -19.15
N ASP A 110 19.29 -7.26 -19.96
CA ASP A 110 18.94 -6.59 -21.21
C ASP A 110 18.44 -5.15 -20.96
N ALA A 111 17.64 -4.95 -19.90
CA ALA A 111 17.16 -3.62 -19.52
C ALA A 111 18.27 -2.69 -19.02
N VAL A 112 19.29 -3.22 -18.32
CA VAL A 112 20.45 -2.44 -17.86
C VAL A 112 21.36 -2.05 -19.04
N GLU A 113 21.58 -2.96 -19.98
CA GLU A 113 22.35 -2.67 -21.19
C GLU A 113 21.67 -1.61 -22.07
N ALA A 114 20.33 -1.60 -22.14
CA ALA A 114 19.58 -0.59 -22.91
C ALA A 114 19.63 0.84 -22.32
N LEU A 115 20.05 1.02 -21.07
CA LEU A 115 20.19 2.33 -20.41
C LEU A 115 21.61 2.93 -20.53
N SER A 116 22.58 2.19 -21.10
CA SER A 116 24.00 2.58 -21.25
C SER A 116 24.34 3.00 -22.68
#